data_AF-Q54NN2-F1
#
_entry.id   AF-Q54NN2-F1
#
_cell.length_a   1.000
_cell.length_b   1.000
_cell.length_c   1.000
_cell.angle_alpha   90.00
_cell.angle_beta   90.00
_cell.angle_gamma   90.00
#
_symmetry.space_group_name_H-M   'P 1'
#
loop_
_entity.id
_entity.type
_entity.pdbx_description
1 polymer ?
#
loop_
_entity_poly.entity_id
_entity_poly.type
_entity_poly.pdbx_seq_one_letter_code
_entity_poly.pdbx_strand_id
1 'polypeptide(L)'
;MKFREKIICICLVIFSLLTLIATIIIVVFDLLPSMKFAKTYIPSDCKVINHYFNTTVIPSDERCMELNNDVWWYNKLGANAFYYGVIEHKDKDNNNNINNNTNNTTDNGGGGGGSSSSSSSSDSNSEYGSSYSYSYDEDSSLGPNEKICFQGLFEVEYSDQKSSMIVSNISGLWSPNWRWCYTYLKSFGVGDTDNCFYESTDIYNANWFGPSKYSIFSIVGICVGGGFSLICFILFIYFYRRFSRVDLNSYIRISPDGTHIFY
;
A
#
# COMPACT_ATOMS: atom_id res chain seq x y z
N MET A 1 -4.57 46.55 -22.86
CA MET A 1 -3.70 45.33 -22.92
C MET A 1 -2.91 45.24 -24.24
N LYS A 2 -1.57 45.14 -24.19
CA LYS A 2 -0.71 44.98 -25.39
C LYS A 2 -0.91 43.60 -26.02
N PHE A 3 -0.75 43.48 -27.34
CA PHE A 3 -0.93 42.21 -28.08
C PHE A 3 -0.16 41.01 -27.47
N ARG A 4 1.08 41.24 -27.01
CA ARG A 4 1.90 40.22 -26.35
C ARG A 4 1.29 39.70 -25.03
N GLU A 5 0.67 40.56 -24.25
CA GLU A 5 0.07 40.21 -22.95
C GLU A 5 -1.20 39.37 -23.14
N LYS A 6 -1.99 39.69 -24.18
CA LYS A 6 -3.15 38.89 -24.58
C LYS A 6 -2.72 37.47 -24.95
N ILE A 7 -1.65 37.33 -25.73
CA ILE A 7 -1.12 36.01 -26.12
C ILE A 7 -0.72 35.20 -24.89
N ILE A 8 0.03 35.79 -23.93
CA ILE A 8 0.45 35.08 -22.71
C ILE A 8 -0.75 34.59 -21.91
N CYS A 9 -1.79 35.42 -21.73
CA CYS A 9 -2.98 35.01 -21.00
C CYS A 9 -3.73 33.88 -21.71
N ILE A 10 -3.87 33.95 -23.04
CA ILE A 10 -4.49 32.90 -23.84
C ILE A 10 -3.70 31.59 -23.70
N CYS A 11 -2.36 31.63 -23.81
CA CYS A 11 -1.51 30.45 -23.62
C CYS A 11 -1.66 29.83 -22.23
N LEU A 12 -1.71 30.65 -21.17
CA LEU A 12 -1.92 30.15 -19.79
C LEU A 12 -3.28 29.48 -19.62
N VAL A 13 -4.34 30.04 -20.20
CA VAL A 13 -5.68 29.44 -20.15
C VAL A 13 -5.72 28.11 -20.91
N ILE A 14 -5.15 28.06 -22.12
CA ILE A 14 -5.07 26.82 -22.90
C ILE A 14 -4.28 25.77 -22.14
N PHE A 15 -3.13 26.12 -21.56
CA PHE A 15 -2.31 25.17 -20.80
C PHE A 15 -3.03 24.69 -19.52
N SER A 16 -3.69 25.59 -18.79
CA SER A 16 -4.49 25.22 -17.62
C SER A 16 -5.63 24.26 -17.99
N LEU A 17 -6.26 24.46 -19.15
CA LEU A 17 -7.32 23.59 -19.64
C LEU A 17 -6.78 22.23 -20.09
N LEU A 18 -5.63 22.20 -20.79
CA LEU A 18 -4.97 20.94 -21.18
C LEU A 18 -4.55 20.10 -19.97
N THR A 19 -3.97 20.73 -18.95
CA THR A 19 -3.59 20.03 -17.70
C THR A 19 -4.82 19.54 -16.94
N LEU A 20 -5.89 20.33 -16.88
CA LEU A 20 -7.15 19.89 -16.29
C LEU A 20 -7.72 18.67 -17.03
N ILE A 21 -7.77 18.70 -18.37
CA ILE A 21 -8.23 17.56 -19.17
C ILE A 21 -7.35 16.33 -18.91
N ALA A 22 -6.03 16.47 -18.88
CA ALA A 22 -5.13 15.37 -18.56
C ALA A 22 -5.39 14.78 -17.17
N THR A 23 -5.61 15.62 -16.14
CA THR A 23 -5.96 15.12 -14.80
C THR A 23 -7.31 14.40 -14.77
N ILE A 24 -8.31 14.89 -15.50
CA ILE A 24 -9.62 14.23 -15.61
C ILE A 24 -9.47 12.87 -16.28
N ILE A 25 -8.66 12.76 -17.35
CA ILE A 25 -8.38 11.50 -18.03
C ILE A 25 -7.73 10.50 -17.05
N ILE A 26 -6.71 10.92 -16.28
CA ILE A 26 -6.07 10.06 -15.28
C ILE A 26 -7.09 9.58 -14.24
N VAL A 27 -7.94 10.48 -13.72
CA VAL A 27 -8.96 10.11 -12.73
C VAL A 27 -9.96 9.11 -13.31
N VAL A 28 -10.45 9.34 -14.53
CA VAL A 28 -11.50 8.52 -15.13
C VAL A 28 -11.00 7.15 -15.59
N PHE A 29 -9.80 7.09 -16.19
CA PHE A 29 -9.29 5.85 -16.79
C PHE A 29 -8.43 5.01 -15.85
N ASP A 30 -7.84 5.59 -14.81
CA ASP A 30 -6.94 4.87 -13.90
C ASP A 30 -7.54 4.77 -12.49
N LEU A 31 -7.85 5.92 -11.87
CA LEU A 31 -8.31 5.95 -10.48
C LEU A 31 -9.70 5.31 -10.30
N LEU A 32 -10.69 5.65 -11.12
CA LEU A 32 -12.05 5.13 -10.96
C LEU A 32 -12.12 3.60 -11.17
N PRO A 33 -11.51 3.00 -12.21
CA PRO A 33 -11.47 1.55 -12.35
C PRO A 33 -10.72 0.88 -11.20
N SER A 34 -9.59 1.43 -10.76
CA SER A 34 -8.83 0.92 -9.61
C SER A 34 -9.67 0.90 -8.33
N MET A 35 -10.41 1.99 -8.05
CA MET A 35 -11.32 2.04 -6.89
C MET A 35 -12.48 1.05 -7.01
N LYS A 36 -13.05 0.89 -8.21
CA LYS A 36 -14.13 -0.07 -8.44
C LYS A 36 -13.65 -1.51 -8.25
N PHE A 37 -12.46 -1.82 -8.74
CA PHE A 37 -11.79 -3.10 -8.51
C PHE A 37 -11.50 -3.30 -7.02
N ALA A 38 -10.99 -2.29 -6.31
CA ALA A 38 -10.73 -2.43 -4.88
C ALA A 38 -11.99 -2.68 -4.03
N LYS A 39 -13.15 -2.17 -4.46
CA LYS A 39 -14.44 -2.44 -3.81
C LYS A 39 -14.95 -3.86 -3.98
N THR A 40 -14.42 -4.64 -4.93
CA THR A 40 -14.83 -6.04 -5.05
C THR A 40 -14.21 -6.91 -3.97
N TYR A 41 -13.23 -6.42 -3.21
CA TYR A 41 -12.60 -7.11 -2.09
C TYR A 41 -13.20 -6.63 -0.78
N ILE A 42 -13.75 -7.56 0.00
CA ILE A 42 -14.43 -7.28 1.26
C ILE A 42 -13.48 -7.68 2.41
N PRO A 43 -13.15 -6.76 3.34
CA PRO A 43 -12.37 -7.12 4.52
C PRO A 43 -13.19 -8.03 5.45
N SER A 44 -12.53 -9.03 6.04
CA SER A 44 -13.08 -9.93 7.04
C SER A 44 -12.00 -10.37 8.03
N ASP A 45 -12.42 -10.97 9.14
CA ASP A 45 -11.53 -11.60 10.11
C ASP A 45 -11.37 -13.08 9.72
N CYS A 46 -10.17 -13.48 9.30
CA CYS A 46 -9.84 -14.86 8.95
C CYS A 46 -9.16 -15.57 10.11
N LYS A 47 -9.72 -16.70 10.53
CA LYS A 47 -9.09 -17.63 11.48
C LYS A 47 -8.31 -18.70 10.73
N VAL A 48 -7.03 -18.87 11.07
CA VAL A 48 -6.19 -19.93 10.49
C VAL A 48 -6.57 -21.28 11.08
N ILE A 49 -7.14 -22.17 10.27
CA ILE A 49 -7.47 -23.55 10.66
C ILE A 49 -6.22 -24.42 10.56
N ASN A 50 -5.48 -24.28 9.46
CA ASN A 50 -4.33 -25.10 9.17
C ASN A 50 -3.36 -24.36 8.24
N HIS A 51 -2.12 -24.84 8.16
CA HIS A 51 -1.15 -24.36 7.19
C HIS A 51 -0.24 -25.49 6.72
N TYR A 52 0.18 -25.46 5.46
CA TYR A 52 1.00 -26.52 4.89
C TYR A 52 1.83 -26.02 3.71
N PHE A 53 2.86 -26.80 3.38
CA PHE A 53 3.64 -26.59 2.17
C PHE A 53 3.01 -27.37 1.02
N ASN A 54 2.91 -26.71 -0.13
CA ASN A 54 2.81 -27.38 -1.40
C ASN A 54 4.19 -27.40 -2.06
N THR A 55 4.54 -28.53 -2.68
CA THR A 55 5.83 -28.70 -3.36
C THR A 55 5.59 -29.20 -4.76
N THR A 56 6.28 -28.63 -5.73
CA THR A 56 6.29 -29.14 -7.10
C THR A 56 7.72 -29.22 -7.61
N VAL A 57 7.99 -30.19 -8.47
CA VAL A 57 9.28 -30.32 -9.16
C VAL A 57 9.11 -29.72 -10.54
N ILE A 58 10.01 -28.83 -10.93
CA ILE A 58 10.06 -28.25 -12.27
C ILE A 58 11.43 -28.49 -12.91
N PRO A 59 11.53 -28.46 -14.24
CA PRO A 59 12.81 -28.41 -14.94
C PRO A 59 13.71 -27.27 -14.43
N SER A 60 15.03 -27.48 -14.41
CA SER A 60 16.00 -26.55 -13.84
C SER A 60 16.08 -25.23 -14.63
N ASP A 61 15.72 -25.24 -15.91
CA ASP A 61 15.64 -24.11 -16.82
C ASP A 61 14.42 -23.20 -16.60
N GLU A 62 13.29 -23.75 -16.12
CA GLU A 62 12.09 -22.98 -15.77
C GLU A 62 12.23 -22.29 -14.42
N ARG A 63 11.64 -21.12 -14.19
CA ARG A 63 11.74 -20.44 -12.88
C ARG A 63 10.52 -20.76 -12.02
N CYS A 64 10.70 -21.02 -10.72
CA CYS A 64 9.57 -21.14 -9.78
C CYS A 64 8.62 -19.93 -9.82
N MET A 65 9.15 -18.76 -10.21
CA MET A 65 8.34 -17.55 -10.38
C MET A 65 7.31 -17.65 -11.51
N GLU A 66 7.48 -18.55 -12.49
CA GLU A 66 6.53 -18.76 -13.59
C GLU A 66 5.25 -19.44 -13.09
N LEU A 67 5.35 -20.31 -12.08
CA LEU A 67 4.21 -20.92 -11.38
C LEU A 67 3.33 -19.89 -10.67
N ASN A 68 3.84 -18.68 -10.40
CA ASN A 68 3.01 -17.63 -9.80
C ASN A 68 1.92 -17.14 -10.76
N ASN A 69 2.06 -17.34 -12.07
CA ASN A 69 1.01 -16.98 -13.02
C ASN A 69 -0.29 -17.80 -12.82
N ASP A 70 -0.19 -18.97 -12.18
CA ASP A 70 -1.32 -19.83 -11.84
C ASP A 70 -1.98 -19.46 -10.50
N VAL A 71 -1.34 -18.60 -9.70
CA VAL A 71 -1.92 -18.09 -8.46
C VAL A 71 -2.98 -17.04 -8.79
N TRP A 72 -4.23 -17.31 -8.43
CA TRP A 72 -5.41 -16.53 -8.88
C TRP A 72 -5.29 -15.00 -8.68
N TRP A 73 -4.63 -14.57 -7.60
CA TRP A 73 -4.47 -13.15 -7.27
C TRP A 73 -3.24 -12.52 -7.92
N TYR A 74 -2.27 -13.31 -8.39
CA TYR A 74 -0.96 -12.80 -8.82
C TYR A 74 -1.07 -11.86 -10.03
N ASN A 75 -1.80 -12.27 -11.05
CA ASN A 75 -2.02 -11.45 -12.25
C ASN A 75 -2.91 -10.22 -11.97
N LYS A 76 -3.73 -10.27 -10.92
CA LYS A 76 -4.65 -9.20 -10.55
C LYS A 76 -4.00 -8.14 -9.65
N LEU A 77 -3.22 -8.56 -8.65
CA LEU A 77 -2.67 -7.71 -7.60
C LEU A 77 -1.16 -7.45 -7.76
N GLY A 78 -0.46 -8.34 -8.47
CA GLY A 78 1.00 -8.29 -8.65
C GLY A 78 1.78 -8.79 -7.44
N ALA A 79 3.03 -9.20 -7.67
CA ALA A 79 3.93 -9.69 -6.63
C ALA A 79 4.18 -8.66 -5.53
N ASN A 80 4.26 -7.37 -5.87
CA ASN A 80 4.55 -6.30 -4.91
C ASN A 80 3.48 -6.20 -3.81
N ALA A 81 2.22 -6.47 -4.13
CA ALA A 81 1.15 -6.44 -3.14
C ALA A 81 1.37 -7.48 -2.03
N PHE A 82 1.93 -8.64 -2.36
CA PHE A 82 2.28 -9.67 -1.38
C PHE A 82 3.38 -9.19 -0.41
N TYR A 83 4.45 -8.62 -0.94
CA TYR A 83 5.59 -8.16 -0.11
C TYR A 83 5.16 -7.07 0.89
N TYR A 84 4.42 -6.06 0.44
CA TYR A 84 3.96 -4.97 1.32
C TYR A 84 2.82 -5.40 2.25
N GLY A 85 1.93 -6.27 1.78
CA GLY A 85 0.76 -6.70 2.53
C GLY A 85 1.08 -7.68 3.65
N VAL A 86 2.01 -8.60 3.41
CA VAL A 86 2.27 -9.72 4.33
C VAL A 86 3.54 -9.51 5.13
N ILE A 87 4.66 -9.22 4.47
CA ILE A 87 5.98 -9.25 5.12
C ILE A 87 6.16 -8.01 6.01
N GLU A 88 5.73 -6.83 5.56
CA GLU A 88 5.92 -5.59 6.31
C GLU A 88 4.96 -5.42 7.52
N HIS A 89 3.82 -6.12 7.52
CA HIS A 89 2.79 -5.91 8.56
C HIS A 89 3.21 -6.48 9.93
N LYS A 90 3.83 -7.66 9.98
CA LYS A 90 4.14 -8.35 11.26
C LYS A 90 5.36 -7.78 11.98
N ASP A 91 6.32 -7.22 11.26
CA ASP A 91 7.53 -6.63 11.89
C ASP A 91 7.19 -5.38 12.74
N LYS A 92 6.06 -4.72 12.48
CA LYS A 92 5.63 -3.52 13.23
C LYS A 92 5.07 -3.87 14.61
N ASP A 93 4.42 -5.01 14.76
CA ASP A 93 3.82 -5.40 16.04
C ASP A 93 4.86 -5.83 17.07
N ASN A 94 5.96 -6.46 16.63
CA ASN A 94 7.01 -6.93 17.54
C ASN A 94 7.91 -5.80 18.08
N ASN A 95 8.13 -4.72 17.32
CA ASN A 95 9.06 -3.66 17.72
C ASN A 95 8.53 -2.73 18.82
N ASN A 96 7.20 -2.64 19.02
CA ASN A 96 6.64 -1.75 20.02
C ASN A 96 6.86 -2.20 21.48
N ASN A 97 7.31 -3.45 21.70
CA ASN A 97 7.51 -3.98 23.05
C ASN A 97 8.97 -3.88 23.56
N ILE A 98 9.94 -3.43 22.76
CA ILE A 98 11.36 -3.49 23.14
C ILE A 98 11.84 -2.23 23.91
N ASN A 99 11.12 -1.10 23.87
CA ASN A 99 11.65 0.17 24.37
C ASN A 99 11.31 0.58 25.82
N ASN A 100 10.69 -0.28 26.63
CA ASN A 100 10.24 0.12 27.99
C ASN A 100 11.08 -0.38 29.17
N ASN A 101 12.33 -0.84 28.98
CA ASN A 101 13.13 -1.31 30.11
C ASN A 101 14.60 -0.87 30.17
N THR A 102 14.91 0.33 29.68
CA THR A 102 16.14 1.05 30.07
C THR A 102 15.83 2.13 31.12
N ASN A 103 15.22 1.73 32.23
CA ASN A 103 15.17 2.57 33.41
C ASN A 103 16.54 2.57 34.07
N ASN A 104 17.25 3.67 33.82
CA ASN A 104 18.39 4.18 34.56
C ASN A 104 18.20 3.96 36.06
N THR A 105 18.85 2.94 36.62
CA THR A 105 19.20 2.91 38.04
C THR A 105 20.23 4.02 38.28
N THR A 106 19.73 5.22 38.54
CA THR A 106 20.47 6.22 39.30
C THR A 106 20.31 5.84 40.77
N ASP A 107 21.39 5.24 41.27
CA ASP A 107 21.71 5.17 42.70
C ASP A 107 21.45 6.53 43.34
N ASN A 108 20.50 6.60 44.26
CA ASN A 108 20.58 7.48 45.42
C ASN A 108 19.60 7.02 46.50
N GLY A 109 20.17 6.82 47.68
CA GLY A 109 19.54 6.16 48.81
C GLY A 109 18.43 6.97 49.48
N GLY A 110 17.71 6.29 50.36
CA GLY A 110 16.72 6.91 51.23
C GLY A 110 15.69 5.90 51.69
N GLY A 111 15.91 5.31 52.87
CA GLY A 111 15.07 4.26 53.41
C GLY A 111 13.64 4.68 53.75
N GLY A 112 12.76 3.68 53.82
CA GLY A 112 11.40 3.81 54.32
C GLY A 112 10.61 2.54 54.05
N GLY A 113 10.45 1.70 55.07
CA GLY A 113 9.75 0.42 55.01
C GLY A 113 8.28 0.55 54.62
N GLY A 114 7.83 -0.38 53.79
CA GLY A 114 6.44 -0.48 53.36
C GLY A 114 6.19 -1.85 52.75
N SER A 115 5.88 -2.81 53.61
CA SER A 115 5.54 -4.18 53.28
C SER A 115 4.18 -4.24 52.62
N SER A 116 4.11 -4.54 51.32
CA SER A 116 2.88 -5.08 50.72
C SER A 116 3.21 -5.84 49.44
N SER A 117 3.20 -7.15 49.64
CA SER A 117 3.21 -8.26 48.70
C SER A 117 2.08 -8.19 47.67
N SER A 118 2.41 -8.30 46.38
CA SER A 118 1.55 -8.96 45.39
C SER A 118 2.32 -9.22 44.10
N SER A 119 3.01 -10.36 44.09
CA SER A 119 3.09 -11.34 42.99
C SER A 119 2.81 -10.83 41.56
N SER A 120 3.84 -10.30 40.91
CA SER A 120 3.93 -10.26 39.45
C SER A 120 4.77 -11.46 38.99
N SER A 121 4.09 -12.51 38.55
CA SER A 121 4.68 -13.68 37.90
C SER A 121 5.22 -13.26 36.54
N SER A 122 6.51 -12.97 36.51
CA SER A 122 7.32 -12.66 35.34
C SER A 122 8.17 -13.88 35.04
N ASP A 123 7.72 -14.78 34.16
CA ASP A 123 8.54 -15.88 33.67
C ASP A 123 8.03 -16.35 32.31
N SER A 124 8.59 -15.81 31.24
CA SER A 124 8.77 -16.57 29.99
C SER A 124 9.94 -15.98 29.23
N ASN A 125 11.14 -16.48 29.57
CA ASN A 125 12.34 -16.35 28.76
C ASN A 125 12.02 -16.71 27.31
N SER A 126 11.93 -15.72 26.42
CA SER A 126 11.97 -15.98 24.98
C SER A 126 13.42 -16.31 24.62
N GLU A 127 13.74 -17.59 24.70
CA GLU A 127 14.96 -18.22 24.20
C GLU A 127 14.97 -18.15 22.67
N TYR A 128 15.17 -16.94 22.14
CA TYR A 128 15.20 -16.63 20.71
C TYR A 128 16.62 -16.85 20.20
N GLY A 129 17.01 -18.11 20.01
CA GLY A 129 18.40 -18.40 19.62
C GLY A 129 18.71 -19.82 19.17
N SER A 130 17.72 -20.64 18.82
CA SER A 130 18.01 -21.93 18.19
C SER A 130 18.01 -21.77 16.67
N SER A 131 19.21 -21.64 16.10
CA SER A 131 19.46 -21.79 14.68
C SER A 131 19.20 -23.25 14.27
N TYR A 132 17.93 -23.62 14.07
CA TYR A 132 17.57 -24.89 13.45
C TYR A 132 18.02 -24.86 11.98
N SER A 133 19.19 -25.42 11.69
CA SER A 133 19.59 -25.78 10.33
C SER A 133 18.83 -27.04 9.95
N TYR A 134 17.66 -26.90 9.34
CA TYR A 134 17.11 -27.99 8.56
C TYR A 134 18.02 -28.16 7.34
N SER A 135 18.92 -29.14 7.38
CA SER A 135 19.48 -29.71 6.15
C SER A 135 18.31 -30.46 5.52
N TYR A 136 17.70 -29.84 4.52
CA TYR A 136 16.99 -30.63 3.53
C TYR A 136 18.07 -31.50 2.89
N ASP A 137 18.16 -32.76 3.33
CA ASP A 137 18.91 -33.77 2.61
C ASP A 137 18.30 -33.76 1.20
N GLU A 138 19.11 -33.35 0.21
CA GLU A 138 18.69 -33.34 -1.18
C GLU A 138 18.24 -34.76 -1.51
N ASP A 139 16.93 -34.95 -1.56
CA ASP A 139 16.33 -36.26 -1.80
C ASP A 139 16.90 -36.76 -3.13
N SER A 140 17.68 -37.84 -3.07
CA SER A 140 18.52 -38.34 -4.17
C SER A 140 17.72 -38.72 -5.43
N SER A 141 16.39 -38.58 -5.38
CA SER A 141 15.45 -38.83 -6.46
C SER A 141 15.30 -37.67 -7.46
N LEU A 142 15.79 -36.47 -7.16
CA LEU A 142 15.74 -35.37 -8.13
C LEU A 142 16.71 -35.62 -9.29
N GLY A 143 16.20 -35.52 -10.50
CA GLY A 143 17.04 -35.54 -11.69
C GLY A 143 18.06 -34.39 -11.66
N PRO A 144 19.22 -34.52 -12.33
CA PRO A 144 20.27 -33.49 -12.34
C PRO A 144 19.81 -32.14 -12.91
N ASN A 145 18.65 -32.10 -13.58
CA ASN A 145 18.06 -30.93 -14.19
C ASN A 145 16.68 -30.61 -13.61
N GLU A 146 16.44 -30.95 -12.35
CA GLU A 146 15.18 -30.67 -11.66
C GLU A 146 15.44 -29.80 -10.44
N LYS A 147 14.45 -28.98 -10.09
CA LYS A 147 14.47 -28.23 -8.82
C LYS A 147 13.09 -28.23 -8.19
N ILE A 148 13.08 -28.20 -6.86
CA ILE A 148 11.85 -28.12 -6.07
C ILE A 148 11.47 -26.64 -5.91
N CYS A 149 10.21 -26.35 -6.17
CA CYS A 149 9.55 -25.10 -5.81
C CYS A 149 8.59 -25.34 -4.65
N PHE A 150 8.54 -24.40 -3.73
CA PHE A 150 7.71 -24.45 -2.52
C PHE A 150 6.67 -23.33 -2.57
N GLN A 151 5.48 -23.60 -2.07
CA GLN A 151 4.43 -22.59 -1.83
C GLN A 151 3.85 -22.82 -0.44
N GLY A 152 3.71 -21.75 0.35
CA GLY A 152 2.95 -21.80 1.59
C GLY A 152 1.46 -21.63 1.32
N LEU A 153 0.63 -22.49 1.90
CA LEU A 153 -0.82 -22.44 1.83
C LEU A 153 -1.40 -22.37 3.24
N PHE A 154 -2.39 -21.51 3.43
CA PHE A 154 -3.20 -21.45 4.65
C PHE A 154 -4.62 -21.93 4.33
N GLU A 155 -5.17 -22.77 5.19
CA GLU A 155 -6.61 -23.05 5.24
C GLU A 155 -7.20 -22.12 6.29
N VAL A 156 -8.13 -21.26 5.87
CA VAL A 156 -8.73 -20.24 6.73
C VAL A 156 -10.24 -20.37 6.74
N GLU A 157 -10.83 -19.98 7.87
CA GLU A 157 -12.26 -19.86 8.07
C GLU A 157 -12.63 -18.41 8.34
N TYR A 158 -13.67 -17.89 7.69
CA TYR A 158 -14.19 -16.54 7.92
C TYR A 158 -15.70 -16.46 7.65
N SER A 159 -16.33 -15.38 8.14
CA SER A 159 -17.74 -15.09 7.88
C SER A 159 -17.88 -14.22 6.63
N ASP A 160 -18.81 -14.58 5.74
CA ASP A 160 -19.22 -13.70 4.63
C ASP A 160 -20.23 -12.64 5.09
N GLN A 161 -20.64 -11.76 4.16
CA GLN A 161 -21.65 -10.72 4.41
C GLN A 161 -23.04 -11.28 4.78
N LYS A 162 -23.31 -12.55 4.47
CA LYS A 162 -24.57 -13.23 4.82
C LYS A 162 -24.44 -14.03 6.12
N SER A 163 -23.34 -13.87 6.85
CA SER A 163 -23.04 -14.59 8.10
C SER A 163 -22.92 -16.11 7.93
N SER A 164 -22.59 -16.59 6.72
CA SER A 164 -22.20 -17.97 6.48
C SER A 164 -20.70 -18.13 6.72
N MET A 165 -20.34 -19.22 7.42
CA MET A 165 -18.94 -19.59 7.64
C MET A 165 -18.40 -20.25 6.37
N ILE A 166 -17.33 -19.70 5.83
CA ILE A 166 -16.68 -20.15 4.60
C ILE A 166 -15.27 -20.62 4.94
N VAL A 167 -14.91 -21.79 4.42
CA VAL A 167 -13.54 -22.32 4.45
C VAL A 167 -12.91 -22.12 3.08
N SER A 168 -11.72 -21.53 3.04
CA SER A 168 -11.01 -21.16 1.83
C SER A 168 -9.50 -21.28 2.03
N ASN A 169 -8.75 -21.27 0.93
CA ASN A 169 -7.30 -21.33 0.96
C ASN A 169 -6.67 -19.97 0.59
N ILE A 170 -5.73 -19.50 1.40
CA ILE A 170 -4.88 -18.34 1.08
C ILE A 170 -3.50 -18.84 0.63
N SER A 171 -3.17 -18.57 -0.63
CA SER A 171 -1.93 -19.01 -1.24
C SER A 171 -0.83 -17.93 -1.22
N GLY A 172 0.38 -18.34 -0.84
CA GLY A 172 1.59 -17.54 -1.00
C GLY A 172 2.18 -17.63 -2.42
N LEU A 173 3.31 -16.95 -2.62
CA LEU A 173 4.09 -17.08 -3.86
C LEU A 173 4.88 -18.41 -3.86
N TRP A 174 5.06 -18.96 -5.05
CA TRP A 174 6.04 -20.00 -5.33
C TRP A 174 7.45 -19.44 -5.24
N SER A 175 8.33 -20.16 -4.53
CA SER A 175 9.73 -19.81 -4.32
C SER A 175 10.61 -21.06 -4.32
N PRO A 176 11.84 -21.00 -4.87
CA PRO A 176 12.81 -22.09 -4.67
C PRO A 176 13.35 -22.12 -3.23
N ASN A 177 13.13 -21.06 -2.45
CA ASN A 177 13.65 -20.93 -1.09
C ASN A 177 12.62 -21.40 -0.06
N TRP A 178 12.77 -22.64 0.42
CA TRP A 178 11.88 -23.22 1.43
C TRP A 178 11.80 -22.36 2.70
N ARG A 179 12.90 -21.71 3.12
CA ARG A 179 12.96 -20.88 4.33
C ARG A 179 12.09 -19.64 4.19
N TRP A 180 11.99 -19.08 2.99
CA TRP A 180 11.10 -17.96 2.71
C TRP A 180 9.63 -18.40 2.88
N CYS A 181 9.24 -19.53 2.30
CA CYS A 181 7.90 -20.09 2.46
C CYS A 181 7.59 -20.47 3.93
N TYR A 182 8.58 -21.01 4.64
CA TYR A 182 8.46 -21.33 6.07
C TYR A 182 8.24 -20.09 6.93
N THR A 183 8.98 -19.02 6.65
CA THR A 183 8.83 -17.74 7.35
C THR A 183 7.44 -17.15 7.10
N TYR A 184 6.95 -17.24 5.86
CA TYR A 184 5.57 -16.87 5.52
C TYR A 184 4.55 -17.69 6.32
N LEU A 185 4.66 -19.02 6.35
CA LEU A 185 3.76 -19.88 7.12
C LEU A 185 3.78 -19.61 8.62
N LYS A 186 4.94 -19.27 9.18
CA LYS A 186 5.12 -18.92 10.60
C LYS A 186 4.53 -17.54 10.96
N SER A 187 4.26 -16.69 9.96
CA SER A 187 3.73 -15.34 10.21
C SER A 187 2.27 -15.37 10.72
N PHE A 188 1.54 -16.45 10.47
CA PHE A 188 0.17 -16.65 10.94
C PHE A 188 0.05 -18.04 11.59
N GLY A 189 0.00 -18.07 12.92
CA GLY A 189 -0.09 -19.31 13.67
C GLY A 189 -1.46 -19.98 13.49
N VAL A 190 -1.49 -21.32 13.57
CA VAL A 190 -2.75 -22.05 13.61
C VAL A 190 -3.56 -21.63 14.83
N GLY A 191 -4.82 -21.25 14.63
CA GLY A 191 -5.71 -20.69 15.64
C GLY A 191 -5.71 -19.16 15.73
N ASP A 192 -4.72 -18.49 15.13
CA ASP A 192 -4.68 -17.02 15.08
C ASP A 192 -5.81 -16.49 14.20
N THR A 193 -6.30 -15.29 14.55
CA THR A 193 -7.25 -14.53 13.73
C THR A 193 -6.56 -13.26 13.26
N ASP A 194 -6.61 -13.00 11.95
CA ASP A 194 -6.00 -11.82 11.34
C ASP A 194 -6.92 -11.25 10.26
N ASN A 195 -6.69 -9.98 9.89
CA ASN A 195 -7.46 -9.33 8.84
C ASN A 195 -7.13 -9.97 7.49
N CYS A 196 -8.16 -10.31 6.73
CA CYS A 196 -8.06 -10.83 5.37
C CYS A 196 -9.07 -10.14 4.45
N PHE A 197 -8.97 -10.42 3.16
CA PHE A 197 -9.84 -9.88 2.13
C PHE A 197 -10.31 -11.02 1.22
N TYR A 198 -11.61 -11.08 0.96
CA TYR A 198 -12.18 -12.03 0.02
C TYR A 198 -12.88 -11.33 -1.14
N GLU A 199 -12.90 -11.98 -2.31
CA GLU A 199 -13.53 -11.44 -3.51
C GLU A 199 -15.05 -11.63 -3.46
N SER A 200 -15.81 -10.54 -3.61
CA SER A 200 -17.28 -10.55 -3.58
C SER A 200 -17.93 -11.39 -4.68
N THR A 201 -17.24 -11.57 -5.82
CA THR A 201 -17.74 -12.41 -6.93
C THR A 201 -17.40 -13.89 -6.76
N ASP A 202 -16.35 -14.20 -5.98
CA ASP A 202 -15.90 -15.55 -5.71
C ASP A 202 -15.42 -15.63 -4.26
N ILE A 203 -16.35 -15.99 -3.39
CA ILE A 203 -16.11 -16.05 -1.94
C ILE A 203 -15.14 -17.16 -1.53
N TYR A 204 -14.60 -17.96 -2.45
CA TYR A 204 -13.53 -18.90 -2.12
C TYR A 204 -12.14 -18.31 -2.38
N ASN A 205 -12.06 -17.12 -2.98
CA ASN A 205 -10.82 -16.41 -3.22
C ASN A 205 -10.53 -15.43 -2.08
N ALA A 206 -9.86 -15.92 -1.04
CA ALA A 206 -9.38 -15.11 0.07
C ALA A 206 -7.87 -14.84 -0.04
N ASN A 207 -7.43 -13.69 0.48
CA ASN A 207 -6.03 -13.32 0.57
C ASN A 207 -5.77 -12.47 1.83
N TRP A 208 -4.53 -12.46 2.32
CA TRP A 208 -4.13 -11.65 3.48
C TRP A 208 -4.13 -10.14 3.19
N PHE A 209 -4.08 -9.77 1.92
CA PHE A 209 -4.04 -8.37 1.48
C PHE A 209 -5.06 -8.11 0.39
N GLY A 210 -5.66 -6.92 0.44
CA GLY A 210 -6.50 -6.40 -0.62
C GLY A 210 -5.70 -5.66 -1.69
N PRO A 211 -6.30 -5.37 -2.85
CA PRO A 211 -5.72 -4.43 -3.82
C PRO A 211 -5.49 -3.05 -3.20
N SER A 212 -4.47 -2.35 -3.69
CA SER A 212 -4.33 -0.93 -3.39
C SER A 212 -5.54 -0.18 -3.95
N LYS A 213 -6.14 0.70 -3.13
CA LYS A 213 -7.31 1.50 -3.54
C LYS A 213 -6.98 2.51 -4.65
N TYR A 214 -5.68 2.77 -4.84
CA TYR A 214 -5.15 3.73 -5.77
C TYR A 214 -3.77 3.26 -6.24
N SER A 215 -3.47 3.50 -7.52
CA SER A 215 -2.11 3.40 -8.03
C SER A 215 -1.32 4.63 -7.59
N ILE A 216 -0.08 4.42 -7.13
CA ILE A 216 0.83 5.49 -6.71
C ILE A 216 1.03 6.49 -7.86
N PHE A 217 1.11 5.99 -9.10
CA PHE A 217 1.25 6.83 -10.28
C PHE A 217 0.05 7.74 -10.52
N SER A 218 -1.17 7.27 -10.28
CA SER A 218 -2.37 8.10 -10.42
C SER A 218 -2.38 9.22 -9.39
N ILE A 219 -2.01 8.92 -8.13
CA ILE A 219 -1.90 9.94 -7.08
C ILE A 219 -0.85 10.98 -7.46
N VAL A 220 0.36 10.55 -7.82
CA VAL A 220 1.44 11.46 -8.22
C VAL A 220 1.00 12.31 -9.41
N GLY A 221 0.35 11.70 -10.42
CA GLY A 221 -0.18 12.39 -11.59
C GLY A 221 -1.24 13.44 -11.23
N ILE A 222 -2.15 13.12 -10.32
CA ILE A 222 -3.17 14.06 -9.82
C ILE A 222 -2.54 15.19 -9.01
N CYS A 223 -1.58 14.89 -8.13
CA CYS A 223 -0.88 15.89 -7.32
C CYS A 223 -0.07 16.85 -8.19
N VAL A 224 0.72 16.33 -9.13
CA VAL A 224 1.54 17.15 -10.03
C VAL A 224 0.67 17.91 -11.02
N GLY A 225 -0.27 17.24 -11.68
CA GLY A 225 -1.16 17.88 -12.67
C GLY A 225 -2.10 18.90 -12.03
N GLY A 226 -2.71 18.56 -10.89
CA GLY A 226 -3.58 19.46 -10.14
C GLY A 226 -2.82 20.65 -9.54
N GLY A 227 -1.64 20.41 -8.96
CA GLY A 227 -0.76 21.47 -8.46
C GLY A 227 -0.33 22.44 -9.56
N PHE A 228 0.06 21.91 -10.72
CA PHE A 228 0.41 22.72 -11.88
C PHE A 228 -0.78 23.54 -12.40
N SER A 229 -1.96 22.92 -12.54
CA SER A 229 -3.19 23.59 -12.97
C SER A 229 -3.55 24.75 -12.03
N LEU A 230 -3.41 24.53 -10.72
CA LEU A 230 -3.64 25.54 -9.69
C LEU A 230 -2.64 26.71 -9.80
N ILE A 231 -1.35 26.45 -10.01
CA ILE A 231 -0.34 27.49 -10.22
C ILE A 231 -0.67 28.32 -11.47
N CYS A 232 -0.99 27.66 -12.59
CA CYS A 232 -1.40 28.35 -13.81
C CYS A 232 -2.64 29.22 -13.61
N PHE A 233 -3.63 28.74 -12.86
CA PHE A 233 -4.83 29.49 -12.54
C PHE A 233 -4.53 30.72 -11.67
N ILE A 234 -3.65 30.59 -10.66
CA ILE A 234 -3.20 31.72 -9.84
C ILE A 234 -2.47 32.76 -10.69
N LEU A 235 -1.55 32.33 -11.56
CA LEU A 235 -0.83 33.22 -12.48
C LEU A 235 -1.80 33.92 -13.42
N PHE A 236 -2.80 33.20 -13.95
CA PHE A 236 -3.85 33.78 -14.78
C PHE A 236 -4.62 34.88 -14.03
N ILE A 237 -5.09 34.62 -12.80
CA ILE A 237 -5.76 35.65 -11.98
C ILE A 237 -4.84 36.84 -11.72
N TYR A 238 -3.58 36.58 -11.39
CA TYR A 238 -2.58 37.62 -11.13
C TYR A 238 -2.41 38.53 -12.34
N PHE A 239 -2.15 37.96 -13.52
CA PHE A 239 -1.99 38.70 -14.77
C PHE A 239 -3.28 39.42 -15.15
N TYR A 240 -4.42 38.75 -15.08
CA TYR A 240 -5.73 39.34 -15.37
C TYR A 240 -6.01 40.57 -14.51
N ARG A 241 -5.80 40.48 -13.18
CA ARG A 241 -5.98 41.61 -12.24
C ARG A 241 -4.98 42.73 -12.52
N ARG A 242 -3.72 42.38 -12.77
CA ARG A 242 -2.68 43.36 -13.08
C ARG A 242 -3.00 44.15 -14.34
N PHE A 243 -3.46 43.48 -15.40
CA PHE A 243 -3.80 44.13 -16.66
C PHE A 243 -5.11 44.92 -16.59
N SER A 244 -6.11 44.43 -15.85
CA SER A 244 -7.37 45.16 -15.65
C SER A 244 -7.17 46.53 -14.99
N ARG A 245 -6.18 46.66 -14.10
CA ARG A 245 -5.84 47.95 -13.47
C ARG A 245 -5.20 48.95 -14.45
N VAL A 246 -4.45 48.47 -15.43
CA VAL A 246 -3.78 49.34 -16.42
C VAL A 246 -4.80 49.94 -17.39
N ASP A 247 -5.77 49.14 -17.83
CA ASP A 247 -6.80 49.61 -18.76
C ASP A 247 -7.71 50.68 -18.11
N LEU A 248 -7.97 50.58 -16.79
CA LEU A 248 -8.73 51.61 -16.06
C LEU A 248 -7.98 52.97 -16.01
N ASN A 249 -6.66 52.95 -15.80
CA ASN A 249 -5.85 54.17 -15.72
C ASN A 249 -5.69 54.87 -17.08
N SER A 250 -5.73 54.13 -18.19
CA SER A 250 -5.68 54.76 -19.53
C SER A 250 -6.94 55.54 -19.88
N TYR A 251 -8.08 55.22 -19.26
CA TYR A 251 -9.35 55.89 -19.50
C TYR A 251 -9.47 57.22 -18.72
N ILE A 252 -8.78 57.34 -17.60
CA ILE A 252 -8.76 58.56 -16.77
C ILE A 252 -7.55 59.42 -17.19
N ARG A 253 -7.58 60.02 -18.38
CA ARG A 253 -6.74 61.20 -18.65
C ARG A 253 -7.58 62.44 -18.41
N ILE A 254 -7.36 63.08 -17.26
CA ILE A 254 -7.90 64.39 -16.94
C ILE A 254 -7.27 65.37 -17.93
N SER A 255 -8.09 66.01 -18.78
CA SER A 255 -7.63 67.12 -19.60
C SER A 255 -7.07 68.21 -18.66
N PRO A 256 -5.94 68.86 -18.97
CA PRO A 256 -5.37 69.92 -18.13
C PRO A 256 -6.37 71.05 -17.81
N ASP A 257 -7.44 71.18 -18.61
CA ASP A 257 -8.47 72.20 -18.48
C ASP A 257 -9.56 71.84 -17.44
N GLY A 258 -9.44 70.70 -16.74
CA GLY A 258 -10.39 70.26 -15.72
C GLY A 258 -11.73 69.73 -16.25
N THR A 259 -11.90 69.67 -17.57
CA THR A 259 -13.07 69.06 -18.21
C THR A 259 -12.89 67.54 -18.35
N HIS A 260 -13.79 66.79 -17.71
CA HIS A 260 -13.88 65.34 -17.86
C HIS A 260 -14.40 65.01 -19.27
N ILE A 261 -13.49 64.76 -20.21
CA ILE A 261 -13.87 64.17 -21.50
C ILE A 261 -13.86 62.65 -21.30
N PHE A 262 -15.05 62.07 -21.15
CA PHE A 262 -15.24 60.63 -21.25
C PHE A 262 -15.12 60.26 -22.73
N TYR A 263 -14.08 59.52 -23.12
CA TYR A 263 -14.08 58.81 -24.41
C TYR A 263 -14.86 57.51 -24.32
#